data_AF-A0A8C1IQQ9-F1
#
_entry.id   AF-A0A8C1IQQ9-F1
#
_cell.length_a   1.000
_cell.length_b   1.000
_cell.length_c   1.000
_cell.angle_alpha   90.00
_cell.angle_beta   90.00
_cell.angle_gamma   90.00
#
_symmetry.space_group_name_H-M   'P 1'
#
loop_
_entity.id
_entity.type
_entity.pdbx_description
1 polymer ?
#
loop_
_entity_poly.entity_id
_entity_poly.type
_entity_poly.pdbx_seq_one_letter_code
_entity_poly.pdbx_strand_id
1 'polypeptide(L)' 'MPSKLEGAMDALITVFHNYSGSEGDKYKLSKGELKELLNNHNITSLTASQPYIML' A
#
# COMPACT_ATOMS: atom_id res chain seq x y z
N MET A 1 -0.19 -22.55 -6.23
CA MET A 1 0.53 -21.27 -6.11
C MET A 1 -0.44 -20.18 -6.51
N PRO A 2 -0.66 -19.16 -5.67
CA PRO A 2 -1.48 -18.03 -6.08
C PRO A 2 -0.88 -17.39 -7.35
N SER A 3 -1.75 -16.98 -8.25
CA SER A 3 -1.38 -16.20 -9.43
C SER A 3 -0.72 -14.89 -9.02
N LYS A 4 0.02 -14.26 -9.95
CA LYS A 4 0.64 -12.95 -9.70
C LYS A 4 -0.40 -11.89 -9.29
N LEU A 5 -1.62 -11.98 -9.85
CA LEU A 5 -2.71 -11.09 -9.53
C LEU A 5 -3.23 -11.33 -8.10
N GLU A 6 -3.45 -12.59 -7.73
CA GLU A 6 -3.90 -12.94 -6.37
C GLU A 6 -2.89 -12.49 -5.31
N GLY A 7 -1.59 -12.70 -5.54
CA GLY A 7 -0.55 -12.23 -4.63
C GLY A 7 -0.48 -10.70 -4.52
N ALA A 8 -0.69 -9.98 -5.63
CA ALA A 8 -0.75 -8.51 -5.61
C ALA A 8 -1.97 -7.99 -4.84
N MET A 9 -3.14 -8.62 -5.02
CA MET A 9 -4.35 -8.25 -4.28
C MET A 9 -4.22 -8.53 -2.78
N ASP A 10 -3.64 -9.66 -2.39
CA ASP A 10 -3.40 -10.02 -0.99
C ASP A 10 -2.44 -9.02 -0.30
N ALA A 11 -1.39 -8.60 -1.01
CA ALA A 11 -0.49 -7.55 -0.53
C ALA A 11 -1.21 -6.21 -0.32
N LEU A 12 -2.07 -5.79 -1.25
CA LEU A 12 -2.85 -4.55 -1.11
C LEU A 12 -3.83 -4.60 0.07
N ILE A 13 -4.50 -5.74 0.27
CA ILE A 13 -5.42 -5.96 1.39
C ILE A 13 -4.67 -5.92 2.72
N THR A 14 -3.51 -6.57 2.78
CA THR A 14 -2.65 -6.56 3.97
C THR A 14 -2.18 -5.15 4.31
N VAL A 15 -1.70 -4.40 3.31
CA VAL A 15 -1.31 -3.01 3.51
C VAL A 15 -2.50 -2.19 3.98
N PHE A 16 -3.69 -2.32 3.38
CA PHE A 16 -4.89 -1.60 3.83
C PHE A 16 -5.19 -1.82 5.31
N HIS A 17 -5.22 -3.08 5.74
CA HIS A 17 -5.53 -3.44 7.13
C HIS A 17 -4.46 -3.03 8.15
N ASN A 18 -3.22 -2.78 7.72
CA ASN A 18 -2.18 -2.25 8.61
C ASN A 18 -2.40 -0.79 8.99
N TYR A 19 -3.18 -0.03 8.20
CA TYR A 19 -3.43 1.40 8.45
C TYR A 19 -4.89 1.72 8.77
N SER A 20 -5.85 0.86 8.39
CA SER A 20 -7.28 1.15 8.60
C SER A 20 -7.73 0.93 10.05
N GLY A 21 -8.58 1.82 10.55
CA GLY A 21 -9.31 1.64 11.81
C GLY A 21 -8.60 2.16 13.07
N SER A 22 -7.45 2.81 12.94
CA SER A 22 -6.81 3.52 14.05
C SER A 22 -7.63 4.74 14.50
N GLU A 23 -8.31 5.40 13.57
CA GLU A 23 -9.14 6.59 13.81
C GLU A 23 -10.65 6.30 13.71
N GLY A 24 -11.06 5.03 13.64
CA GLY A 24 -12.48 4.67 13.63
C GLY A 24 -12.82 3.38 12.88
N ASP A 25 -13.46 3.51 11.72
CA ASP A 25 -14.01 2.38 10.96
C ASP A 25 -12.89 1.58 10.27
N LYS A 26 -12.62 0.37 10.76
CA LYS A 26 -11.60 -0.55 10.23
C LYS A 26 -11.79 -0.96 8.76
N TYR A 27 -12.95 -0.70 8.18
CA TYR A 27 -13.24 -0.96 6.77
C TYR A 27 -13.05 0.26 5.87
N LYS A 28 -12.55 1.37 6.43
CA LYS A 28 -12.24 2.63 5.71
C LYS A 28 -10.87 3.15 6.14
N LEU A 29 -10.29 4.00 5.30
CA LEU A 29 -9.16 4.84 5.66
C LEU A 29 -9.66 6.27 5.88
N SER A 30 -9.26 6.86 7.00
CA SER A 30 -9.35 8.29 7.21
C SER A 30 -8.36 9.03 6.28
N LYS A 31 -8.53 10.35 6.17
CA LYS A 31 -7.57 11.19 5.44
C LYS A 31 -6.17 11.15 6.10
N GLY A 32 -6.10 11.02 7.42
CA GLY A 32 -4.85 10.88 8.17
C GLY A 32 -4.18 9.54 7.87
N GLU A 33 -4.94 8.45 7.99
CA GLU A 33 -4.47 7.08 7.74
C GLU A 33 -3.99 6.89 6.29
N LEU A 34 -4.72 7.42 5.30
CA LEU A 34 -4.29 7.39 3.90
C LEU A 34 -2.99 8.18 3.68
N LYS A 35 -2.85 9.33 4.35
CA LYS A 35 -1.63 10.13 4.27
C LYS A 35 -0.44 9.40 4.89
N GLU A 36 -0.64 8.69 6.01
CA GLU A 36 0.40 7.87 6.62
C GLU A 36 0.80 6.70 5.71
N LEU A 37 -0.18 5.98 5.18
CA LEU A 37 0.00 4.90 4.23
C LEU A 37 0.87 5.34 3.04
N LEU A 38 0.53 6.45 2.38
CA LEU A 38 1.22 6.94 1.18
C LEU A 38 2.62 7.49 1.46
N ASN A 39 2.84 8.08 2.64
CA ASN A 39 4.15 8.63 3.01
C ASN A 39 5.08 7.60 3.64
N ASN A 40 4.58 6.40 3.95
CA ASN A 40 5.46 5.33 4.38
C ASN A 40 6.35 4.92 3.19
N HIS A 41 7.66 5.01 3.40
CA HIS A 41 8.73 4.79 2.42
C HIS A 41 8.61 3.46 1.65
N ASN A 42 7.82 2.51 2.16
CA ASN A 42 7.52 1.23 1.52
C ASN A 42 6.56 1.34 0.31
N ILE A 43 5.61 2.28 0.26
CA ILE A 43 4.68 2.43 -0.89
C ILE A 43 5.34 3.13 -2.08
N THR A 44 6.34 3.97 -1.83
CA THR A 44 7.19 4.52 -2.90
C THR A 44 7.81 3.41 -3.75
N SER A 45 8.05 2.21 -3.20
CA SER A 45 8.54 1.07 -4.00
C SER A 45 7.51 0.48 -4.97
N LEU A 46 6.20 0.67 -4.72
CA LEU A 46 5.11 0.28 -5.63
C LEU A 46 4.92 1.30 -6.76
N THR A 47 5.25 2.57 -6.52
CA THR A 47 5.17 3.67 -7.51
C THR A 47 6.50 4.01 -8.16
N ALA A 48 7.60 3.45 -7.66
CA ALA A 48 8.90 3.55 -8.27
C ALA A 48 8.88 2.70 -9.55
N SER A 49 8.45 3.32 -10.65
CA SER A 49 9.10 3.08 -11.93
C SER A 49 10.60 3.11 -11.63
N GLN A 50 11.26 1.96 -11.77
CA GLN A 50 12.71 1.87 -11.65
C GLN A 50 13.28 3.07 -12.40
N PRO A 51 14.10 3.94 -11.77
CA PRO A 51 14.72 5.02 -12.51
C PRO A 51 15.41 4.33 -13.68
N TYR A 52 15.03 4.71 -14.92
CA TYR A 52 15.74 4.28 -16.11
C TYR A 52 17.21 4.47 -15.77
N ILE A 53 17.97 3.38 -15.76
CA ILE A 53 19.43 3.46 -15.67
C ILE A 53 19.83 4.27 -16.90
N MET A 54 20.08 5.57 -16.72
CA MET A 54 20.75 6.37 -17.73
C MET A 54 22.20 5.89 -17.69
N LEU A 55 22.60 5.20 -18.75
CA LEU A 55 23.99 4.86 -19.04
C LEU A 55 24.86 6.12 -19.00
#